data_AF-A0A961Z7A3-F1
#
_entry.id   AF-A0A961Z7A3-F1
#
_cell.length_a   1.000
_cell.length_b   1.000
_cell.length_c   1.000
_cell.angle_alpha   90.00
_cell.angle_beta   90.00
_cell.angle_gamma   90.00
#
_symmetry.space_group_name_H-M   'P 1'
#
loop_
_entity.id
_entity.type
_entity.pdbx_description
1 polymer ?
#
loop_
_entity_poly.entity_id
_entity_poly.type
_entity_poly.pdbx_seq_one_letter_code
_entity_poly.pdbx_strand_id
1 'polypeptide(L)'
;MTTASKKPNDTAANGNLHEIQLSEAFVLLDNSSADGGASLFFREPLGVICAYEPAEVPSALAEIEAALAAGRYVAGFLAYELGYVLEPKLASLLPRDRKVPLIWFGVYAEPHVMTSREVADWLDSHTLSHSYQFTDVALAWERDTYVSRFRRVQEMIRAGDIYQLNLTFKARFSLTGSPLAFYRDMRQRQRVAYGGIVDTGAATV
;
A
#
# COMPACT_ATOMS: atom_id res chain seq x y z
N MET A 1 -66.76 -3.45 11.27
CA MET A 1 -66.34 -2.21 10.60
C MET A 1 -65.33 -1.54 11.51
N THR A 2 -64.08 -1.52 11.04
CA THR A 2 -62.87 -1.30 11.83
C THR A 2 -62.53 0.18 11.85
N THR A 3 -62.34 0.75 13.04
CA THR A 3 -61.69 2.04 13.26
C THR A 3 -60.57 1.82 14.28
N ALA A 4 -59.32 2.00 13.86
CA ALA A 4 -58.22 2.21 14.80
C ALA A 4 -57.06 2.98 14.14
N SER A 5 -56.75 4.08 14.81
CA SER A 5 -55.68 5.05 14.64
C SER A 5 -54.32 4.54 14.18
N LYS A 6 -53.71 5.41 13.36
CA LYS A 6 -52.30 5.48 12.98
C LYS A 6 -51.46 5.97 14.18
N LYS A 7 -50.41 5.24 14.54
CA LYS A 7 -49.17 5.77 15.17
C LYS A 7 -47.97 5.08 14.49
N PRO A 8 -46.87 5.81 14.24
CA PRO A 8 -45.73 5.32 13.48
C PRO A 8 -44.82 4.47 14.37
N ASN A 9 -44.31 3.37 13.81
CA ASN A 9 -43.33 2.52 14.47
C ASN A 9 -41.96 2.80 13.85
N ASP A 10 -41.07 3.36 14.67
CA ASP A 10 -39.62 3.42 14.47
C ASP A 10 -39.01 2.03 14.61
N THR A 11 -38.28 1.56 13.59
CA THR A 11 -37.09 0.67 13.60
C THR A 11 -36.93 0.08 12.19
N ALA A 12 -35.76 -0.03 11.56
CA ALA A 12 -34.40 0.15 12.00
C ALA A 12 -33.54 0.60 10.80
N ALA A 13 -32.51 1.38 11.11
CA ALA A 13 -31.49 1.83 10.19
C ALA A 13 -30.69 0.65 9.63
N ASN A 14 -30.74 0.44 8.31
CA ASN A 14 -29.64 -0.18 7.58
C ASN A 14 -28.73 0.96 7.10
N GLY A 15 -27.80 1.35 7.98
CA GLY A 15 -26.69 2.21 7.61
C GLY A 15 -25.79 1.46 6.65
N ASN A 16 -25.85 1.82 5.37
CA ASN A 16 -24.80 1.51 4.42
C ASN A 16 -23.49 2.05 5.00
N LEU A 17 -22.58 1.13 5.32
CA LEU A 17 -21.17 1.45 5.52
C LEU A 17 -20.67 2.01 4.19
N HIS A 18 -20.73 3.33 4.05
CA HIS A 18 -20.03 4.02 3.00
C HIS A 18 -18.54 3.81 3.27
N GLU A 19 -17.97 2.80 2.62
CA GLU A 19 -16.55 2.77 2.27
C GLU A 19 -16.25 4.08 1.55
N ILE A 20 -15.49 4.92 2.24
CA ILE A 20 -15.05 6.19 1.70
C ILE A 20 -13.89 5.87 0.75
N GLN A 21 -14.22 5.54 -0.49
CA GLN A 21 -13.26 5.49 -1.59
C GLN A 21 -12.88 6.93 -1.95
N LEU A 22 -11.59 7.25 -1.87
CA LEU A 22 -11.03 8.41 -2.57
C LEU A 22 -11.32 8.18 -4.07
N SER A 23 -11.95 9.16 -4.72
CA SER A 23 -12.65 8.93 -5.99
C SER A 23 -11.75 8.58 -7.18
N GLU A 24 -10.43 8.72 -7.05
CA GLU A 24 -9.47 8.39 -8.10
C GLU A 24 -8.17 7.87 -7.48
N ALA A 25 -7.62 6.80 -8.07
CA ALA A 25 -6.34 6.24 -7.66
C ALA A 25 -5.21 7.27 -7.79
N PHE A 26 -4.32 7.33 -6.81
CA PHE A 26 -3.20 8.26 -6.79
C PHE A 26 -1.92 7.61 -6.27
N VAL A 27 -0.79 8.21 -6.62
CA VAL A 27 0.53 7.88 -6.07
C VAL A 27 1.21 9.15 -5.61
N LEU A 28 1.60 9.20 -4.34
CA LEU A 28 2.49 10.24 -3.83
C LEU A 28 3.85 9.61 -3.54
N LEU A 29 4.88 10.06 -4.26
CA LEU A 29 6.28 9.80 -3.94
C LEU A 29 6.78 11.02 -3.16
N ASP A 30 6.95 10.85 -1.85
CA ASP A 30 7.13 11.95 -0.91
C ASP A 30 8.59 12.09 -0.47
N ASN A 31 9.07 13.33 -0.53
CA ASN A 31 10.29 13.75 0.12
C ASN A 31 9.94 14.71 1.26
N SER A 32 10.08 14.20 2.49
CA SER A 32 9.88 14.95 3.72
C SER A 32 11.19 15.30 4.43
N SER A 33 12.35 14.95 3.87
CA SER A 33 13.65 15.23 4.50
C SER A 33 13.98 16.73 4.52
N ALA A 34 14.97 17.08 5.33
CA ALA A 34 15.39 18.47 5.53
C ALA A 34 16.22 19.03 4.36
N ASP A 35 16.62 18.19 3.40
CA ASP A 35 17.38 18.55 2.20
C ASP A 35 16.53 19.29 1.14
N GLY A 36 15.21 19.34 1.33
CA GLY A 36 14.30 20.11 0.48
C GLY A 36 14.06 19.50 -0.89
N GLY A 37 14.27 18.19 -1.05
CA GLY A 37 13.94 17.50 -2.29
C GLY A 37 12.45 17.58 -2.64
N ALA A 38 12.15 17.51 -3.93
CA ALA A 38 10.78 17.58 -4.42
C ALA A 38 10.03 16.25 -4.21
N SER A 39 8.73 16.36 -3.96
CA SER A 39 7.78 15.25 -4.00
C SER A 39 7.09 15.20 -5.36
N LEU A 40 6.70 14.01 -5.79
CA LEU A 40 5.98 13.80 -7.04
C LEU A 40 4.60 13.22 -6.73
N PHE A 41 3.57 13.91 -7.18
CA PHE A 41 2.19 13.51 -7.00
C PHE A 41 1.55 13.16 -8.33
N PHE A 42 1.06 11.94 -8.44
CA PHE A 42 0.40 11.40 -9.61
C PHE A 42 -1.06 11.15 -9.28
N ARG A 43 -1.95 11.76 -10.06
CA ARG A 43 -3.42 11.66 -9.94
C ARG A 43 -4.03 11.56 -11.33
N GLU A 44 -5.32 11.25 -11.41
CA GLU A 44 -6.05 11.16 -12.69
C GLU A 44 -5.33 10.21 -13.70
N PRO A 45 -5.12 8.93 -13.35
CA PRO A 45 -4.42 8.00 -14.24
C PRO A 45 -5.18 7.83 -15.55
N LEU A 46 -4.44 7.85 -16.66
CA LEU A 46 -4.94 7.59 -18.01
C LEU A 46 -5.32 6.12 -18.21
N GLY A 47 -4.75 5.25 -17.38
CA GLY A 47 -4.96 3.82 -17.35
C GLY A 47 -4.22 3.22 -16.15
N VAL A 48 -4.58 1.99 -15.79
CA VAL A 48 -3.94 1.23 -14.72
C VAL A 48 -3.47 -0.09 -15.29
N ILE A 49 -2.20 -0.41 -15.07
CA ILE A 49 -1.57 -1.68 -15.41
C ILE A 49 -1.48 -2.49 -14.12
N CYS A 50 -2.02 -3.71 -14.14
CA CYS A 50 -2.11 -4.56 -12.95
C CYS A 50 -1.85 -6.02 -13.30
N ALA A 51 -1.15 -6.74 -12.42
CA ALA A 51 -1.00 -8.19 -12.49
C ALA A 51 -1.26 -8.81 -11.11
N TYR A 52 -2.35 -9.56 -10.98
CA TYR A 52 -2.66 -10.34 -9.78
C TYR A 52 -2.02 -11.72 -9.85
N GLU A 53 -2.02 -12.33 -11.02
CA GLU A 53 -1.54 -13.69 -11.25
C GLU A 53 -0.17 -13.73 -11.96
N PRO A 54 0.65 -14.76 -11.70
CA PRO A 54 1.97 -14.89 -12.33
C PRO A 54 1.94 -14.85 -13.86
N ALA A 55 0.89 -15.37 -14.49
CA ALA A 55 0.74 -15.40 -15.93
C ALA A 55 0.54 -14.00 -16.55
N GLU A 56 0.10 -13.03 -15.77
CA GLU A 56 -0.17 -11.65 -16.21
C GLU A 56 1.09 -10.78 -16.17
N VAL A 57 2.09 -11.17 -15.38
CA VAL A 57 3.33 -10.41 -15.15
C VAL A 57 4.04 -10.02 -16.46
N PRO A 58 4.25 -10.93 -17.44
CA PRO A 58 4.91 -10.54 -18.69
C PRO A 58 4.16 -9.47 -19.48
N SER A 59 2.82 -9.53 -19.53
CA SER A 59 2.00 -8.51 -20.22
C SER A 59 2.10 -7.18 -19.49
N ALA A 60 1.96 -7.17 -18.16
CA ALA A 60 2.03 -5.96 -17.36
C ALA A 60 3.39 -5.25 -17.50
N LEU A 61 4.50 -5.99 -17.53
CA LEU A 61 5.82 -5.41 -17.77
C LEU A 61 5.94 -4.82 -19.18
N ALA A 62 5.45 -5.51 -20.20
CA ALA A 62 5.45 -5.00 -21.58
C ALA A 62 4.58 -3.73 -21.74
N GLU A 63 3.44 -3.66 -21.04
CA GLU A 63 2.57 -2.48 -21.02
C GLU A 63 3.25 -1.29 -20.33
N ILE A 64 4.00 -1.53 -19.25
CA ILE A 64 4.80 -0.49 -18.58
C ILE A 64 5.87 0.05 -19.54
N GLU A 65 6.61 -0.83 -20.21
CA GLU A 65 7.63 -0.45 -21.19
C GLU A 65 7.02 0.35 -22.35
N ALA A 66 5.87 -0.08 -22.87
CA ALA A 66 5.17 0.61 -23.94
C ALA A 66 4.69 2.00 -23.53
N ALA A 67 4.17 2.15 -22.30
CA ALA A 67 3.76 3.45 -21.77
C ALA A 67 4.94 4.42 -21.65
N LEU A 68 6.07 3.93 -21.12
CA LEU A 68 7.31 4.70 -21.03
C LEU A 68 7.84 5.10 -22.42
N ALA A 69 7.85 4.18 -23.38
CA ALA A 69 8.27 4.44 -24.76
C ALA A 69 7.38 5.47 -25.47
N ALA A 70 6.09 5.55 -25.09
CA ALA A 70 5.16 6.57 -25.57
C ALA A 70 5.31 7.94 -24.86
N GLY A 71 6.34 8.11 -24.03
CA GLY A 71 6.60 9.35 -23.28
C GLY A 71 5.64 9.58 -22.11
N ARG A 72 4.95 8.53 -21.63
CA ARG A 72 4.11 8.60 -20.43
C ARG A 72 4.94 8.31 -19.18
N TYR A 73 4.40 8.73 -18.04
CA TYR A 73 4.95 8.39 -16.74
C TYR A 73 4.18 7.21 -16.15
N VAL A 74 4.86 6.37 -15.38
CA VAL A 74 4.22 5.31 -14.60
C VAL A 74 4.62 5.46 -13.14
N ALA A 75 3.66 5.29 -12.24
CA ALA A 75 3.91 5.31 -10.80
C ALA A 75 3.03 4.28 -10.09
N GLY A 76 3.56 3.63 -9.06
CA GLY A 76 2.92 2.53 -8.38
C GLY A 76 3.91 1.65 -7.64
N PHE A 77 3.64 0.35 -7.54
CA PHE A 77 4.47 -0.59 -6.81
C PHE A 77 4.62 -1.95 -7.51
N LEU A 78 5.73 -2.61 -7.17
CA LEU A 78 5.95 -4.03 -7.38
C LEU A 78 5.93 -4.70 -6.00
N ALA A 79 5.06 -5.68 -5.80
CA ALA A 79 5.01 -6.39 -4.52
C ALA A 79 6.28 -7.24 -4.33
N TYR A 80 6.70 -7.43 -3.08
CA TYR A 80 7.83 -8.32 -2.77
C TYR A 80 7.62 -9.73 -3.35
N GLU A 81 6.36 -10.19 -3.35
CA GLU A 81 5.96 -11.50 -3.87
C GLU A 81 6.20 -11.67 -5.38
N LEU A 82 6.40 -10.59 -6.14
CA LEU A 82 6.81 -10.66 -7.55
C LEU A 82 8.14 -11.44 -7.71
N GLY A 83 9.03 -11.37 -6.73
CA GLY A 83 10.30 -12.10 -6.75
C GLY A 83 10.14 -13.62 -6.89
N TYR A 84 9.04 -14.20 -6.38
CA TYR A 84 8.75 -15.64 -6.55
C TYR A 84 8.39 -16.00 -7.98
N VAL A 85 7.88 -15.06 -8.78
CA VAL A 85 7.56 -15.27 -10.19
C VAL A 85 8.82 -15.14 -11.06
N LEU A 86 9.72 -14.22 -10.69
CA LEU A 86 10.94 -13.94 -11.45
C LEU A 86 12.05 -14.99 -11.25
N GLU A 87 12.06 -15.70 -10.11
CA GLU A 87 12.99 -16.80 -9.85
C GLU A 87 12.27 -18.16 -9.93
N PRO A 88 12.50 -18.97 -10.98
CA PRO A 88 11.81 -20.25 -11.18
C PRO A 88 11.92 -21.22 -9.99
N LYS A 89 13.03 -21.21 -9.24
CA LYS A 89 13.19 -22.06 -8.06
C LYS A 89 12.27 -21.69 -6.90
N LEU A 90 11.75 -20.46 -6.90
CA LEU A 90 10.89 -19.92 -5.86
C LEU A 90 9.41 -19.97 -6.24
N ALA A 91 9.06 -20.24 -7.51
CA ALA A 91 7.68 -20.18 -8.01
C ALA A 91 6.65 -20.95 -7.16
N SER A 92 7.02 -22.13 -6.65
CA SER A 92 6.14 -22.94 -5.81
C SER A 92 5.88 -22.36 -4.41
N LEU A 93 6.67 -21.37 -3.98
CA LEU A 93 6.56 -20.72 -2.67
C LEU A 93 5.71 -19.45 -2.70
N LEU A 94 5.17 -19.08 -3.88
CA LEU A 94 4.29 -17.92 -4.01
C LEU A 94 3.06 -18.06 -3.09
N PRO A 95 2.82 -17.14 -2.15
CA PRO A 95 1.65 -17.18 -1.28
C PRO A 95 0.35 -17.03 -2.08
N ARG A 96 -0.68 -17.83 -1.82
CA ARG A 96 -1.96 -17.76 -2.57
C ARG A 96 -2.85 -16.59 -2.15
N ASP A 97 -2.94 -16.31 -0.86
CA ASP A 97 -3.86 -15.31 -0.31
C ASP A 97 -3.24 -13.90 -0.25
N ARG A 98 -2.81 -13.38 -1.40
CA ARG A 98 -2.23 -12.03 -1.52
C ARG A 98 -3.34 -10.98 -1.42
N LYS A 99 -3.06 -9.88 -0.70
CA LYS A 99 -4.00 -8.76 -0.51
C LYS A 99 -3.85 -7.65 -1.53
N VAL A 100 -2.70 -7.62 -2.21
CA VAL A 100 -2.36 -6.66 -3.27
C VAL A 100 -1.87 -7.44 -4.49
N PRO A 101 -2.01 -6.88 -5.70
CA PRO A 101 -1.44 -7.48 -6.91
C PRO A 101 0.10 -7.56 -6.84
N LEU A 102 0.69 -8.39 -7.71
CA LEU A 102 2.14 -8.50 -7.89
C LEU A 102 2.72 -7.21 -8.51
N ILE A 103 1.96 -6.58 -9.40
CA ILE A 103 2.30 -5.33 -10.08
C ILE A 103 1.07 -4.44 -10.06
N TRP A 104 1.24 -3.17 -9.69
CA TRP A 104 0.22 -2.14 -9.90
C TRP A 104 0.90 -0.83 -10.27
N PHE A 105 0.56 -0.27 -11.42
CA PHE A 105 1.04 1.04 -11.87
C PHE A 105 -0.09 1.83 -12.53
N GLY A 106 -0.28 3.07 -12.11
CA GLY A 106 -1.00 4.04 -12.92
C GLY A 106 -0.12 4.57 -14.05
N VAL A 107 -0.74 4.87 -15.19
CA VAL A 107 -0.12 5.55 -16.33
C VAL A 107 -0.59 7.01 -16.32
N TYR A 108 0.34 7.94 -16.41
CA TYR A 108 0.10 9.37 -16.21
C TYR A 108 0.69 10.21 -17.35
N ALA A 109 0.10 11.38 -17.60
CA ALA A 109 0.63 12.33 -18.57
C ALA A 109 1.91 13.00 -18.06
N GLU A 110 1.90 13.47 -16.81
CA GLU A 110 3.04 14.07 -16.11
C GLU A 110 2.82 14.02 -14.58
N PRO A 111 3.88 14.03 -13.75
CA PRO A 111 3.76 14.22 -12.32
C PRO A 111 3.48 15.69 -11.96
N HIS A 112 2.66 15.91 -10.94
CA HIS A 112 2.61 17.19 -10.26
C HIS A 112 3.75 17.28 -9.23
N VAL A 113 4.69 18.19 -9.45
CA VAL A 113 5.82 18.41 -8.53
C VAL A 113 5.35 19.25 -7.34
N MET A 114 5.56 18.74 -6.12
CA MET A 114 5.15 19.39 -4.88
C MET A 114 6.35 19.59 -3.94
N THR A 115 6.37 20.73 -3.27
CA THR A 115 7.23 20.98 -2.11
C THR A 115 6.72 20.20 -0.90
N SER A 116 7.60 19.99 0.08
CA SER A 116 7.21 19.36 1.35
C SER A 116 6.08 20.09 2.09
N ARG A 117 5.89 21.39 1.84
CA ARG A 117 4.81 22.18 2.42
C ARG A 117 3.49 21.91 1.68
N GLU A 118 3.50 21.92 0.36
CA GLU A 118 2.30 21.63 -0.45
C GLU A 118 1.79 20.21 -0.17
N VAL A 119 2.68 19.22 0.04
CA VAL A 119 2.26 17.88 0.45
C VAL A 119 1.56 17.89 1.82
N ALA A 120 2.07 18.66 2.78
CA ALA A 120 1.44 18.78 4.09
C ALA A 120 0.05 19.43 3.98
N ASP A 121 -0.07 20.51 3.22
CA ASP A 121 -1.33 21.22 2.98
C ASP A 121 -2.35 20.31 2.26
N TRP A 122 -1.90 19.49 1.30
CA TRP A 122 -2.74 18.50 0.63
C TRP A 122 -3.24 17.41 1.59
N LEU A 123 -2.35 16.83 2.39
CA LEU A 123 -2.72 15.81 3.39
C LEU A 123 -3.73 16.35 4.40
N ASP A 124 -3.56 17.58 4.89
CA ASP A 124 -4.48 18.18 5.85
C ASP A 124 -5.86 18.46 5.24
N SER A 125 -5.92 18.89 3.98
CA SER A 125 -7.20 19.18 3.30
C SER A 125 -7.96 17.94 2.82
N HIS A 126 -7.28 16.83 2.54
CA HIS A 126 -7.88 15.60 2.00
C HIS A 126 -8.10 14.51 3.06
N THR A 127 -7.66 14.76 4.30
CA THR A 127 -7.95 13.87 5.43
C THR A 127 -9.39 14.09 5.92
N LEU A 128 -10.31 13.21 5.50
CA LEU A 128 -11.73 13.29 5.84
C LEU A 128 -12.03 13.08 7.34
N SER A 129 -11.21 12.29 8.02
CA SER A 129 -11.21 12.16 9.49
C SER A 129 -9.77 12.26 9.97
N HIS A 130 -9.49 13.17 10.90
CA HIS A 130 -8.15 13.30 11.51
C HIS A 130 -7.84 12.23 12.56
N SER A 131 -8.69 11.20 12.68
CA SER A 131 -8.48 10.07 13.59
C SER A 131 -8.22 8.78 12.83
N TYR A 132 -7.34 7.99 13.43
CA TYR A 132 -7.10 6.59 13.08
C TYR A 132 -6.82 5.81 14.37
N GLN A 133 -7.04 4.51 14.33
CA GLN A 133 -6.75 3.63 15.45
C GLN A 133 -6.18 2.30 14.94
N PHE A 134 -5.20 1.78 15.69
CA PHE A 134 -4.70 0.42 15.54
C PHE A 134 -5.37 -0.52 16.53
N THR A 135 -5.87 -1.65 16.05
CA THR A 135 -6.30 -2.78 16.88
C THR A 135 -5.55 -4.04 16.48
N ASP A 136 -5.66 -5.09 17.30
CA ASP A 136 -5.13 -6.42 16.99
C ASP A 136 -3.63 -6.44 16.69
N VAL A 137 -2.87 -5.57 17.34
CA VAL A 137 -1.43 -5.44 17.12
C VAL A 137 -0.72 -6.70 17.63
N ALA A 138 -0.16 -7.46 16.70
CA ALA A 138 0.54 -8.71 16.99
C ALA A 138 1.78 -8.87 16.12
N LEU A 139 2.86 -9.38 16.69
CA LEU A 139 4.03 -9.79 15.92
C LEU A 139 3.81 -11.18 15.35
N ALA A 140 4.26 -11.41 14.11
CA ALA A 140 4.10 -12.70 13.45
C ALA A 140 4.86 -13.83 14.17
N TRP A 141 5.94 -13.49 14.89
CA TRP A 141 6.75 -14.44 15.65
C TRP A 141 6.91 -13.98 17.10
N GLU A 142 6.89 -14.94 18.01
CA GLU A 142 7.36 -14.75 19.37
C GLU A 142 8.90 -14.81 19.43
N ARG A 143 9.44 -14.35 20.57
CA ARG A 143 10.89 -14.29 20.80
C ARG A 143 11.59 -15.63 20.55
N ASP A 144 11.03 -16.72 21.07
CA ASP A 144 11.67 -18.05 20.96
C ASP A 144 11.69 -18.54 19.51
N THR A 145 10.64 -18.25 18.74
CA THR A 145 10.58 -18.53 17.30
C THR A 145 11.64 -17.72 16.55
N TYR A 146 11.78 -16.43 16.86
CA TYR A 146 12.82 -15.60 16.28
C TYR A 146 14.23 -16.12 16.60
N VAL A 147 14.52 -16.43 17.87
CA VAL A 147 15.82 -16.94 18.31
C VAL A 147 16.18 -18.25 17.61
N SER A 148 15.21 -19.17 17.47
CA SER A 148 15.39 -20.42 16.75
C SER A 148 15.76 -20.18 15.28
N ARG A 149 14.99 -19.33 14.57
CA ARG A 149 15.27 -18.96 13.17
C ARG A 149 16.61 -18.26 13.02
N PHE A 150 16.93 -17.34 13.92
CA PHE A 150 18.21 -16.63 13.92
C PHE A 150 19.41 -17.58 14.08
N ARG A 151 19.33 -18.56 14.99
CA ARG A 151 20.37 -19.58 15.13
C ARG A 151 20.55 -20.38 13.84
N ARG A 152 19.45 -20.76 13.19
CA ARG A 152 19.51 -21.45 11.90
C ARG A 152 20.22 -20.64 10.82
N VAL A 153 19.95 -19.33 10.74
CA VAL A 153 20.67 -18.42 9.82
C VAL A 153 22.15 -18.39 10.14
N GLN A 154 22.54 -18.29 11.41
CA GLN A 154 23.95 -18.31 11.79
C GLN A 154 24.64 -19.64 11.44
N GLU A 155 23.97 -20.77 11.60
CA GLU A 155 24.50 -22.08 11.19
C GLU A 155 24.77 -22.13 9.69
N MET A 156 23.82 -21.66 8.86
CA MET A 156 24.00 -21.59 7.40
C MET A 156 25.20 -20.70 7.03
N ILE A 157 25.39 -19.58 7.74
CA ILE A 157 26.56 -18.71 7.54
C ILE A 157 27.85 -19.44 7.92
N ARG A 158 27.90 -20.14 9.06
CA ARG A 158 29.09 -20.89 9.50
C ARG A 158 29.41 -22.07 8.57
N ALA A 159 28.39 -22.70 8.00
CA ALA A 159 28.54 -23.79 7.04
C ALA A 159 29.03 -23.30 5.66
N GLY A 160 28.97 -21.99 5.40
CA GLY A 160 29.32 -21.40 4.12
C GLY A 160 28.20 -21.45 3.07
N ASP A 161 26.97 -21.80 3.47
CA ASP A 161 25.81 -21.87 2.56
C ASP A 161 25.41 -20.47 2.07
N ILE A 162 25.50 -19.47 2.96
CA ILE A 162 25.17 -18.07 2.68
C ILE A 162 26.14 -17.15 3.43
N TYR A 163 26.31 -15.91 2.95
CA TYR A 163 27.11 -14.90 3.66
C TYR A 163 26.27 -13.98 4.54
N GLN A 164 25.04 -13.71 4.13
CA GLN A 164 24.11 -12.83 4.83
C GLN A 164 22.66 -13.23 4.54
N LEU A 165 21.77 -13.03 5.52
CA LEU A 165 20.33 -13.08 5.33
C LEU A 165 19.68 -11.88 6.05
N ASN A 166 18.78 -11.17 5.36
CA ASN A 166 17.89 -10.21 6.02
C ASN A 166 16.72 -10.98 6.66
N LEU A 167 16.81 -11.24 7.98
CA LEU A 167 15.78 -11.97 8.71
C LEU A 167 14.73 -10.99 9.28
N THR A 168 13.54 -10.98 8.70
CA THR A 168 12.43 -10.09 9.09
C THR A 168 11.15 -10.87 9.37
N PHE A 169 10.26 -10.24 10.14
CA PHE A 169 8.91 -10.73 10.38
C PHE A 169 7.92 -9.58 10.44
N LYS A 170 6.65 -9.87 10.14
CA LYS A 170 5.60 -8.85 10.03
C LYS A 170 5.07 -8.49 11.42
N ALA A 171 4.86 -7.20 11.68
CA ALA A 171 3.85 -6.75 12.63
C ALA A 171 2.51 -6.71 11.89
N ARG A 172 1.45 -7.24 12.50
CA ARG A 172 0.08 -7.24 11.97
C ARG A 172 -0.77 -6.38 12.87
N PHE A 173 -1.67 -5.62 12.28
CA PHE A 173 -2.64 -4.79 12.97
C PHE A 173 -3.81 -4.51 12.03
N SER A 174 -4.96 -4.19 12.60
CA SER A 174 -6.09 -3.62 11.87
C SER A 174 -6.04 -2.11 12.01
N LEU A 175 -6.20 -1.39 10.90
CA LEU A 175 -6.30 0.08 10.88
C LEU A 175 -7.76 0.46 10.64
N THR A 176 -8.33 1.26 11.56
CA THR A 176 -9.62 1.92 11.37
C THR A 176 -9.45 3.43 11.32
N GLY A 177 -10.33 4.13 10.61
CA GLY A 177 -10.21 5.57 10.35
C GLY A 177 -9.47 5.89 9.05
N SER A 178 -8.82 7.05 8.97
CA SER A 178 -8.21 7.54 7.73
C SER A 178 -6.75 7.09 7.55
N PRO A 179 -6.40 6.34 6.48
CA PRO A 179 -5.01 6.05 6.14
C PRO A 179 -4.17 7.31 5.89
N LEU A 180 -4.77 8.36 5.31
CA LEU A 180 -4.11 9.65 5.09
C LEU A 180 -3.75 10.35 6.41
N ALA A 181 -4.62 10.26 7.43
CA ALA A 181 -4.31 10.79 8.77
C ALA A 181 -3.09 10.08 9.38
N PHE A 182 -3.05 8.75 9.25
CA PHE A 182 -1.91 7.95 9.70
C PHE A 182 -0.63 8.32 8.95
N TYR A 183 -0.69 8.39 7.62
CA TYR A 183 0.46 8.75 6.80
C TYR A 183 1.01 10.14 7.13
N ARG A 184 0.14 11.14 7.28
CA ARG A 184 0.52 12.49 7.71
C ARG A 184 1.27 12.47 9.03
N ASP A 185 0.76 11.75 10.02
CA ASP A 185 1.39 11.65 11.34
C ASP A 185 2.76 10.93 11.27
N MET A 186 2.88 9.89 10.43
CA MET A 186 4.16 9.22 10.17
C MET A 186 5.17 10.18 9.54
N ARG A 187 4.75 10.90 8.49
CA ARG A 187 5.57 11.86 7.76
C ARG A 187 6.18 12.93 8.68
N GLN A 188 5.42 13.39 9.68
CA GLN A 188 5.91 14.36 10.66
C GLN A 188 6.92 13.75 11.65
N ARG A 189 6.73 12.49 12.05
CA ARG A 189 7.58 11.80 13.04
C ARG A 189 8.84 11.17 12.43
N GLN A 190 8.80 10.82 11.15
CA GLN A 190 9.87 10.12 10.42
C GLN A 190 10.12 10.82 9.09
N ARG A 191 10.95 11.87 9.13
CA ARG A 191 11.31 12.64 7.94
C ARG A 191 12.32 11.86 7.10
N VAL A 192 11.94 11.53 5.87
CA VAL A 192 12.73 10.71 4.94
C VAL A 192 12.67 11.25 3.52
N ALA A 193 13.70 10.98 2.73
CA ALA A 193 13.77 11.38 1.32
C ALA A 193 12.91 10.50 0.40
N TYR A 194 12.53 9.30 0.86
CA TYR A 194 11.84 8.28 0.08
C TYR A 194 10.64 7.73 0.87
N GLY A 195 9.67 8.59 1.12
CA GLY A 195 8.34 8.19 1.58
C GLY A 195 7.41 7.93 0.40
N GLY A 196 6.29 7.27 0.65
CA GLY A 196 5.25 7.19 -0.34
C GLY A 196 3.96 6.63 0.20
N ILE A 197 2.88 6.92 -0.50
CA ILE A 197 1.56 6.35 -0.28
C ILE A 197 0.90 6.16 -1.64
N VAL A 198 0.32 4.98 -1.85
CA VAL A 198 -0.37 4.59 -3.07
C VAL A 198 -1.80 4.25 -2.71
N ASP A 199 -2.76 4.94 -3.30
CA ASP A 199 -4.15 4.51 -3.24
C ASP A 199 -4.56 3.97 -4.61
N THR A 200 -4.92 2.68 -4.63
CA THR A 200 -5.30 1.97 -5.85
C THR A 200 -6.80 2.10 -6.17
N GLY A 201 -7.56 2.82 -5.33
CA GLY A 201 -9.02 2.81 -5.30
C GLY A 201 -9.62 1.58 -4.60
N ALA A 202 -8.88 0.47 -4.51
CA ALA A 202 -9.30 -0.74 -3.78
C ALA A 202 -8.54 -0.96 -2.47
N ALA A 203 -7.32 -0.44 -2.37
CA ALA A 203 -6.45 -0.54 -1.22
C ALA A 203 -5.46 0.64 -1.19
N THR A 204 -5.09 1.05 0.02
CA THR A 204 -4.01 2.01 0.28
C THR A 204 -2.77 1.26 0.77
N VAL A 205 -1.61 1.56 0.16
CA VAL A 205 -0.28 0.98 0.45
C VAL A 205 0.67 2.07 0.91
#